data_AF-A0A6I3CSL3-F1
#
_entry.id   AF-A0A6I3CSL3-F1
#
_cell.length_a   1.000
_cell.length_b   1.000
_cell.length_c   1.000
_cell.angle_alpha   90.00
_cell.angle_beta   90.00
_cell.angle_gamma   90.00
#
_symmetry.space_group_name_H-M   'P 1'
#
loop_
_entity.id
_entity.type
_entity.pdbx_description
1 polymer ?
#
loop_
_entity_poly.entity_id
_entity_poly.type
_entity_poly.pdbx_seq_one_letter_code
_entity_poly.pdbx_strand_id
1 'polypeptide(L)'
;MSVNSFADELRARSDEAIAALFEVRPDLLSPVPTDLSALSARANSTPSLMRALESLNKFQLEILTSACVLTEPFSKAELLSVSTPEAGDELVRLWAAALVYKDGTKFRLPGNLRHLIGDEPAGLGPQSSKKIDFKALKDIPADSAAVLERLTWGPPRGQVGNIKSPGKAIGWLLENSFLTVMDSKTVVLPREVGMHLRAGKVYKEYSPEAKNFSGTNRKQKDVDRAAIANISNFLRWCEELSHNWSDEPPVALRSGGLGIRDLKRSADHLGVDENCVAFVAEVLYLGGLIVVDTDDQILPTNSFDIWMSRSLEERWSSLVSLWLETSRVSGLVGKIGEKNIAPLGPELDRAGIASMRKITLNTLAQNLELDPEIKTLQEIIAWQMPQRFNAEYIEWTLREAEWLGLTGQGALSQFGQAFLSGSEDLGVELALPKPVDHILIQADNSAIAPGPLTVELAN
;
A
#
# COMPACT_ATOMS: atom_id res chain seq x y z
N MET A 1 36.02 4.43 24.74
CA MET A 1 35.28 5.20 23.72
C MET A 1 33.91 5.47 24.30
N SER A 2 33.49 6.73 24.40
CA SER A 2 32.13 7.07 24.83
C SER A 2 31.14 6.43 23.87
N VAL A 3 30.13 5.75 24.41
CA VAL A 3 28.99 5.30 23.61
C VAL A 3 28.31 6.56 23.10
N ASN A 4 28.36 6.83 21.80
CA ASN A 4 27.60 7.96 21.24
C ASN A 4 26.12 7.65 21.40
N SER A 5 25.39 8.46 22.16
CA SER A 5 23.94 8.31 22.23
C SER A 5 23.32 8.71 20.89
N PHE A 6 22.10 8.25 20.62
CA PHE A 6 21.38 8.64 19.41
C PHE A 6 21.18 10.17 19.34
N ALA A 7 20.98 10.84 20.48
CA ALA A 7 20.90 12.30 20.54
C ALA A 7 22.25 12.98 20.22
N ASP A 8 23.38 12.41 20.66
CA ASP A 8 24.71 12.92 20.31
C ASP A 8 24.98 12.78 18.82
N GLU A 9 24.53 11.68 18.21
CA GLU A 9 24.66 11.45 16.77
C GLU A 9 23.86 12.46 15.96
N LEU A 10 22.61 12.73 16.34
CA LEU A 10 21.79 13.76 15.71
C LEU A 10 22.42 15.15 15.86
N ARG A 11 23.03 15.46 17.03
CA ARG A 11 23.80 16.72 17.24
C ARG A 11 25.03 16.83 16.35
N ALA A 12 25.59 15.72 15.91
CA ALA A 12 26.77 15.70 15.04
C ALA A 12 26.43 15.75 13.54
N ARG A 13 25.14 15.65 13.15
CA ARG A 13 24.71 15.80 11.76
C ARG A 13 24.80 17.27 11.33
N SER A 14 25.03 17.50 10.03
CA SER A 14 24.91 18.84 9.46
C SER A 14 23.44 19.26 9.33
N ASP A 15 23.20 20.56 9.15
CA ASP A 15 21.86 21.09 8.95
C ASP A 15 21.17 20.46 7.73
N GLU A 16 21.91 20.21 6.64
CA GLU A 16 21.39 19.54 5.45
C GLU A 16 20.97 18.10 5.74
N ALA A 17 21.73 17.39 6.56
CA ALA A 17 21.40 16.02 6.96
C ALA A 17 20.18 15.96 7.90
N ILE A 18 19.97 16.99 8.72
CA ILE A 18 18.76 17.13 9.54
C ILE A 18 17.56 17.53 8.68
N ALA A 19 17.72 18.43 7.71
CA ALA A 19 16.68 18.76 6.75
C ALA A 19 16.24 17.53 5.94
N ALA A 20 17.19 16.76 5.40
CA ALA A 20 16.92 15.51 4.70
C ALA A 20 16.20 14.48 5.58
N LEU A 21 16.54 14.40 6.89
CA LEU A 21 15.80 13.56 7.83
C LEU A 21 14.32 13.98 7.90
N PHE A 22 14.02 15.27 7.96
CA PHE A 22 12.62 15.72 8.00
C PHE A 22 11.85 15.50 6.69
N GLU A 23 12.53 15.53 5.55
CA GLU A 23 11.93 15.19 4.25
C GLU A 23 11.50 13.71 4.21
N VAL A 24 12.35 12.80 4.69
CA VAL A 24 12.04 11.36 4.70
C VAL A 24 11.19 10.92 5.90
N ARG A 25 11.17 11.72 6.98
CA ARG A 25 10.43 11.47 8.22
C ARG A 25 9.64 12.72 8.66
N PRO A 26 8.63 13.14 7.88
CA PRO A 26 7.82 14.32 8.19
C PRO A 26 7.05 14.17 9.51
N ASP A 27 6.83 12.93 9.97
CA ASP A 27 6.20 12.64 11.25
C ASP A 27 7.02 13.15 12.46
N LEU A 28 8.31 13.43 12.27
CA LEU A 28 9.17 14.02 13.29
C LEU A 28 8.93 15.51 13.51
N LEU A 29 8.18 16.19 12.65
CA LEU A 29 7.89 17.62 12.74
C LEU A 29 6.58 17.97 13.46
N SER A 30 5.76 16.98 13.82
CA SER A 30 4.43 17.21 14.39
C SER A 30 4.30 16.62 15.81
N PRO A 31 4.35 17.42 16.89
CA PRO A 31 4.68 18.86 16.92
C PRO A 31 6.18 19.14 16.72
N VAL A 32 6.62 20.35 16.41
CA VAL A 32 8.05 20.63 16.18
C VAL A 32 8.87 20.27 17.44
N PRO A 33 9.98 19.50 17.33
CA PRO A 33 10.80 19.15 18.48
C PRO A 33 11.52 20.38 19.04
N THR A 34 11.60 20.50 20.37
CA THR A 34 12.21 21.65 21.05
C THR A 34 13.74 21.65 20.99
N ASP A 35 14.34 20.46 20.89
CA ASP A 35 15.77 20.24 20.80
C ASP A 35 16.06 18.84 20.21
N LEU A 36 17.35 18.52 20.01
CA LEU A 36 17.77 17.25 19.41
C LEU A 36 17.60 16.03 20.34
N SER A 37 17.47 16.23 21.64
CA SER A 37 17.12 15.16 22.58
C SER A 37 15.64 14.80 22.43
N ALA A 38 14.76 15.81 22.30
CA ALA A 38 13.34 15.61 21.99
C ALA A 38 13.14 14.97 20.61
N LEU A 39 13.91 15.39 19.59
CA LEU A 39 13.93 14.74 18.28
C LEU A 39 14.34 13.27 18.40
N SER A 40 15.43 12.98 19.13
CA SER A 40 15.90 11.60 19.37
C SER A 40 14.83 10.73 20.04
N ALA A 41 14.19 11.24 21.10
CA ALA A 41 13.13 10.53 21.81
C ALA A 41 11.92 10.25 20.89
N ARG A 42 11.54 11.21 20.06
CA ARG A 42 10.46 11.02 19.08
C ARG A 42 10.83 10.01 18.00
N ALA A 43 12.01 10.14 17.40
CA ALA A 43 12.47 9.24 16.36
C ALA A 43 12.59 7.80 16.85
N ASN A 44 12.83 7.60 18.14
CA ASN A 44 12.87 6.28 18.79
C ASN A 44 11.51 5.80 19.34
N SER A 45 10.46 6.63 19.24
CA SER A 45 9.12 6.23 19.71
C SER A 45 8.49 5.20 18.78
N THR A 46 7.75 4.24 19.34
CA THR A 46 7.10 3.17 18.57
C THR A 46 6.21 3.68 17.44
N PRO A 47 5.32 4.67 17.63
CA PRO A 47 4.48 5.18 16.54
C PRO A 47 5.30 5.77 15.38
N SER A 48 6.42 6.42 15.70
CA SER A 48 7.27 7.05 14.70
C SER A 48 8.10 6.02 13.93
N LEU A 49 8.66 5.02 14.62
CA LEU A 49 9.37 3.91 13.99
C LEU A 49 8.45 3.06 13.10
N MET A 50 7.20 2.82 13.51
CA MET A 50 6.22 2.11 12.67
C MET A 50 5.95 2.84 11.35
N ARG A 51 5.69 4.16 11.39
CA ARG A 51 5.49 4.96 10.17
C ARG A 51 6.72 4.93 9.25
N ALA A 52 7.91 4.96 9.85
CA ALA A 52 9.16 4.86 9.11
C ALA A 52 9.35 3.49 8.44
N LEU A 53 8.97 2.41 9.12
CA LEU A 53 9.02 1.06 8.57
C LEU A 53 8.01 0.87 7.43
N GLU A 54 6.84 1.50 7.53
CA GLU A 54 5.81 1.46 6.50
C GLU A 54 6.21 2.18 5.19
N SER A 55 7.18 3.11 5.25
CA SER A 55 7.69 3.81 4.06
C SER A 55 8.89 3.12 3.40
N LEU A 56 9.43 2.07 4.01
CA LEU A 56 10.54 1.31 3.42
C LEU A 56 10.06 0.41 2.29
N ASN A 57 10.83 0.37 1.22
CA ASN A 57 10.69 -0.69 0.23
C ASN A 57 11.22 -2.03 0.77
N LYS A 58 10.99 -3.09 0.01
CA LYS A 58 11.39 -4.46 0.37
C LYS A 58 12.88 -4.58 0.61
N PHE A 59 13.71 -4.00 -0.25
CA PHE A 59 15.16 -4.10 -0.10
C PHE A 59 15.65 -3.42 1.18
N GLN A 60 15.16 -2.21 1.44
CA GLN A 60 15.46 -1.46 2.66
C GLN A 60 15.07 -2.23 3.92
N LEU A 61 13.90 -2.88 3.90
CA LEU A 61 13.46 -3.72 5.00
C LEU A 61 14.34 -4.99 5.14
N GLU A 62 14.77 -5.61 4.05
CA GLU A 62 15.72 -6.73 4.06
C GLU A 62 17.07 -6.32 4.65
N ILE A 63 17.58 -5.14 4.30
CA ILE A 63 18.85 -4.60 4.83
C ILE A 63 18.71 -4.25 6.32
N LEU A 64 17.61 -3.61 6.71
CA LEU A 64 17.34 -3.28 8.11
C LEU A 64 17.19 -4.54 8.96
N THR A 65 16.48 -5.54 8.45
CA THR A 65 16.34 -6.85 9.09
C THR A 65 17.70 -7.54 9.21
N SER A 66 18.56 -7.43 8.20
CA SER A 66 19.93 -7.96 8.26
C SER A 66 20.77 -7.26 9.34
N ALA A 67 20.65 -5.94 9.50
CA ALA A 67 21.27 -5.21 10.60
C ALA A 67 20.75 -5.69 11.98
N CYS A 68 19.45 -6.02 12.09
CA CYS A 68 18.84 -6.61 13.28
C CYS A 68 19.33 -8.02 13.63
N VAL A 69 20.13 -8.67 12.79
CA VAL A 69 20.76 -9.97 13.11
C VAL A 69 22.12 -9.77 13.78
N LEU A 70 22.79 -8.65 13.48
CA LEU A 70 24.16 -8.34 13.94
C LEU A 70 24.22 -7.93 15.41
N THR A 71 25.41 -8.10 15.99
CA THR A 71 25.77 -7.58 17.31
C THR A 71 26.12 -6.11 17.20
N GLU A 72 25.54 -5.27 18.06
CA GLU A 72 25.77 -3.83 18.04
C GLU A 72 26.97 -3.41 18.90
N PRO A 73 27.77 -2.42 18.47
CA PRO A 73 27.68 -1.73 17.19
C PRO A 73 28.30 -2.56 16.04
N PHE A 74 27.74 -2.45 14.84
CA PHE A 74 28.19 -3.18 13.64
C PHE A 74 28.78 -2.23 12.58
N SER A 75 29.74 -2.71 11.81
CA SER A 75 30.37 -1.99 10.69
C SER A 75 29.64 -2.23 9.38
N LYS A 76 29.85 -1.35 8.40
CA LYS A 76 29.40 -1.58 7.01
C LYS A 76 29.90 -2.93 6.48
N ALA A 77 31.15 -3.31 6.75
CA ALA A 77 31.71 -4.59 6.32
C ALA A 77 30.99 -5.81 6.93
N GLU A 78 30.60 -5.74 8.20
CA GLU A 78 29.81 -6.80 8.87
C GLU A 78 28.40 -6.92 8.27
N LEU A 79 27.78 -5.81 7.83
CA LEU A 79 26.51 -5.86 7.11
C LEU A 79 26.65 -6.49 5.73
N LEU A 80 27.67 -6.08 4.96
CA LEU A 80 27.91 -6.61 3.62
C LEU A 80 28.24 -8.11 3.62
N SER A 81 28.92 -8.61 4.66
CA SER A 81 29.26 -10.04 4.75
C SER A 81 28.02 -10.92 4.84
N VAL A 82 26.97 -10.44 5.53
CA VAL A 82 25.71 -11.18 5.73
C VAL A 82 24.62 -10.88 4.70
N SER A 83 24.86 -9.91 3.80
CA SER A 83 23.88 -9.44 2.80
C SER A 83 24.48 -9.36 1.39
N THR A 84 24.33 -8.23 0.71
CA THR A 84 24.76 -7.94 -0.67
C THR A 84 25.63 -6.68 -0.73
N PRO A 85 26.40 -6.46 -1.81
CA PRO A 85 27.14 -5.21 -2.03
C PRO A 85 26.26 -3.94 -2.00
N GLU A 86 25.07 -4.00 -2.61
CA GLU A 86 24.11 -2.89 -2.73
C GLU A 86 23.58 -2.40 -1.37
N ALA A 87 23.63 -3.26 -0.34
CA ALA A 87 23.27 -2.90 1.03
C ALA A 87 24.07 -1.71 1.58
N GLY A 88 25.25 -1.44 1.00
CA GLY A 88 26.12 -0.35 1.40
C GLY A 88 25.51 1.04 1.21
N ASP A 89 24.68 1.22 0.19
CA ASP A 89 24.02 2.50 -0.11
C ASP A 89 22.70 2.61 0.66
N GLU A 90 21.97 1.51 0.79
CA GLU A 90 20.76 1.46 1.62
C GLU A 90 21.05 1.69 3.10
N LEU A 91 22.22 1.28 3.61
CA LEU A 91 22.64 1.64 4.97
C LEU A 91 22.72 3.17 5.16
N VAL A 92 23.13 3.92 4.12
CA VAL A 92 23.19 5.39 4.16
C VAL A 92 21.78 5.98 4.11
N ARG A 93 20.86 5.42 3.31
CA ARG A 93 19.45 5.84 3.30
C ARG A 93 18.76 5.57 4.64
N LEU A 94 18.98 4.40 5.23
CA LEU A 94 18.49 4.05 6.56
C LEU A 94 19.06 4.97 7.65
N TRP A 95 20.31 5.41 7.50
CA TRP A 95 20.91 6.41 8.38
C TRP A 95 20.25 7.79 8.21
N ALA A 96 20.02 8.22 6.97
CA ALA A 96 19.30 9.46 6.66
C ALA A 96 17.88 9.45 7.26
N ALA A 97 17.18 8.32 7.21
CA ALA A 97 15.87 8.10 7.84
C ALA A 97 15.91 7.88 9.36
N ALA A 98 17.10 7.93 9.97
CA ALA A 98 17.36 7.69 11.38
C ALA A 98 16.82 6.34 11.89
N LEU A 99 16.85 5.32 11.02
CA LEU A 99 16.58 3.91 11.34
C LEU A 99 17.88 3.15 11.68
N VAL A 100 19.02 3.77 11.42
CA VAL A 100 20.32 3.45 12.04
C VAL A 100 21.01 4.77 12.43
N TYR A 101 21.93 4.73 13.39
CA TYR A 101 22.75 5.88 13.75
C TYR A 101 24.21 5.48 13.94
N LYS A 102 25.13 6.44 13.73
CA LYS A 102 26.57 6.22 13.83
C LYS A 102 27.05 6.18 15.30
N ASP A 103 27.89 5.21 15.60
CA ASP A 103 28.71 5.12 16.81
C ASP A 103 30.18 5.04 16.37
N GLY A 104 30.81 6.21 16.26
CA GLY A 104 32.10 6.36 15.57
C GLY A 104 32.01 5.98 14.09
N THR A 105 32.79 4.96 13.68
CA THR A 105 32.77 4.41 12.31
C THR A 105 31.78 3.26 12.12
N LYS A 106 31.11 2.85 13.20
CA LYS A 106 30.12 1.77 13.23
C LYS A 106 28.70 2.33 13.32
N PHE A 107 27.72 1.43 13.32
CA PHE A 107 26.30 1.73 13.36
C PHE A 107 25.61 1.00 14.51
N ARG A 108 24.51 1.58 14.97
CA ARG A 108 23.58 1.04 15.96
C ARG A 108 22.15 1.23 15.46
N LEU A 109 21.24 0.46 16.03
CA LEU A 109 19.80 0.56 15.79
C LEU A 109 19.15 1.42 16.88
N PRO A 110 18.13 2.24 16.55
CA PRO A 110 17.24 2.82 17.55
C PRO A 110 16.63 1.71 18.44
N GLY A 111 16.53 1.94 19.74
CA GLY A 111 16.35 0.89 20.75
C GLY A 111 15.17 -0.05 20.51
N ASN A 112 13.99 0.46 20.15
CA ASN A 112 12.80 -0.38 19.96
C ASN A 112 12.72 -1.04 18.58
N LEU A 113 13.60 -0.67 17.63
CA LEU A 113 13.46 -1.06 16.24
C LEU A 113 13.58 -2.58 16.04
N ARG A 114 14.49 -3.24 16.74
CA ARG A 114 14.67 -4.69 16.64
C ARG A 114 13.41 -5.45 17.04
N HIS A 115 12.70 -4.97 18.06
CA HIS A 115 11.43 -5.58 18.49
C HIS A 115 10.30 -5.37 17.46
N LEU A 116 10.30 -4.23 16.75
CA LEU A 116 9.32 -3.96 15.69
C LEU A 116 9.53 -4.79 14.43
N ILE A 117 10.78 -5.15 14.11
CA ILE A 117 11.08 -6.14 13.06
C ILE A 117 10.62 -7.55 13.49
N GLY A 118 10.67 -7.84 14.79
CA GLY A 118 10.21 -9.07 15.40
C GLY A 118 11.33 -9.84 16.11
N ASP A 119 10.94 -10.79 16.95
CA ASP A 119 11.88 -11.57 17.78
C ASP A 119 12.77 -12.52 16.95
N GLU A 120 12.34 -12.86 15.74
CA GLU A 120 12.98 -13.82 14.84
C GLU A 120 13.23 -13.21 13.44
N PRO A 121 14.08 -12.18 13.34
CA PRO A 121 14.33 -11.46 12.09
C PRO A 121 14.76 -12.42 10.99
N ALA A 122 14.07 -12.39 9.84
CA ALA A 122 14.26 -13.30 8.71
C ALA A 122 14.16 -14.81 9.09
N GLY A 123 13.38 -15.15 10.12
CA GLY A 123 13.25 -16.53 10.59
C GLY A 123 14.51 -17.07 11.27
N LEU A 124 15.41 -16.20 11.73
CA LEU A 124 16.56 -16.61 12.54
C LEU A 124 16.17 -16.58 14.02
N GLY A 125 16.44 -17.66 14.73
CA GLY A 125 16.11 -17.78 16.14
C GLY A 125 16.93 -16.88 17.07
N PRO A 126 16.82 -17.10 18.40
CA PRO A 126 17.60 -16.35 19.37
C PRO A 126 19.09 -16.67 19.26
N GLN A 127 19.93 -15.77 19.76
CA GLN A 127 21.37 -16.05 19.90
C GLN A 127 21.60 -17.22 20.84
N SER A 128 22.53 -18.09 20.46
CA SER A 128 22.96 -19.19 21.31
C SER A 128 23.68 -18.67 22.55
N SER A 129 23.31 -19.16 23.72
CA SER A 129 24.08 -18.96 24.95
C SER A 129 25.33 -19.84 25.03
N LYS A 130 25.48 -20.80 24.11
CA LYS A 130 26.58 -21.76 24.05
C LYS A 130 27.37 -21.62 22.76
N LYS A 131 28.68 -21.90 22.83
CA LYS A 131 29.50 -22.05 21.63
C LYS A 131 29.08 -23.32 20.89
N ILE A 132 28.81 -23.20 19.59
CA ILE A 132 28.40 -24.32 18.73
C ILE A 132 29.63 -24.91 18.02
N ASP A 133 29.76 -26.24 18.04
CA ASP A 133 30.79 -26.94 17.27
C ASP A 133 30.24 -27.44 15.94
N PHE A 134 30.42 -26.61 14.90
CA PHE A 134 29.97 -26.95 13.54
C PHE A 134 30.69 -28.16 12.93
N LYS A 135 31.80 -28.64 13.51
CA LYS A 135 32.47 -29.85 13.00
C LYS A 135 31.58 -31.10 13.15
N ALA A 136 30.70 -31.13 14.15
CA ALA A 136 29.79 -32.23 14.39
C ALA A 136 28.76 -32.43 13.26
N LEU A 137 28.54 -31.42 12.41
CA LEU A 137 27.67 -31.55 11.23
C LEU A 137 28.17 -32.58 10.21
N LYS A 138 29.45 -32.97 10.25
CA LYS A 138 29.98 -34.02 9.38
C LYS A 138 29.37 -35.39 9.64
N ASP A 139 28.96 -35.64 10.88
CA ASP A 139 28.44 -36.93 11.34
C ASP A 139 26.92 -36.86 11.59
N ILE A 140 26.24 -35.90 10.96
CA ILE A 140 24.81 -35.67 11.16
C ILE A 140 23.97 -36.86 10.64
N PRO A 141 23.06 -37.42 11.46
CA PRO A 141 22.10 -38.41 10.99
C PRO A 141 21.15 -37.84 9.93
N ALA A 142 20.71 -38.66 8.97
CA ALA A 142 19.84 -38.23 7.88
C ALA A 142 18.53 -37.56 8.37
N ASP A 143 17.88 -38.13 9.38
CA ASP A 143 16.65 -37.56 9.94
C ASP A 143 16.90 -36.21 10.63
N SER A 144 18.06 -36.03 11.27
CA SER A 144 18.46 -34.75 11.88
C SER A 144 18.78 -33.70 10.82
N ALA A 145 19.42 -34.10 9.72
CA ALA A 145 19.69 -33.22 8.59
C ALA A 145 18.38 -32.71 7.95
N ALA A 146 17.39 -33.59 7.76
CA ALA A 146 16.08 -33.21 7.24
C ALA A 146 15.34 -32.21 8.15
N VAL A 147 15.52 -32.30 9.49
CA VAL A 147 14.99 -31.31 10.43
C VAL A 147 15.67 -29.95 10.23
N LEU A 148 17.00 -29.91 10.15
CA LEU A 148 17.74 -28.66 9.94
C LEU A 148 17.43 -28.02 8.59
N GLU A 149 17.30 -28.80 7.52
CA GLU A 149 16.94 -28.31 6.19
C GLU A 149 15.59 -27.56 6.22
N ARG A 150 14.57 -28.15 6.87
CA ARG A 150 13.26 -27.52 7.04
C ARG A 150 13.32 -26.21 7.84
N LEU A 151 14.14 -26.15 8.88
CA LEU A 151 14.28 -24.97 9.74
C LEU A 151 15.19 -23.89 9.13
N THR A 152 16.02 -24.22 8.14
CA THR A 152 17.03 -23.29 7.61
C THR A 152 16.40 -22.02 7.06
N TRP A 153 15.33 -22.11 6.27
CA TRP A 153 14.64 -20.95 5.67
C TRP A 153 13.18 -20.79 6.17
N GLY A 154 12.73 -21.68 7.05
CA GLY A 154 11.43 -21.62 7.68
C GLY A 154 11.45 -20.86 9.01
N PRO A 155 10.34 -20.92 9.77
CA PRO A 155 10.34 -20.52 11.17
C PRO A 155 11.41 -21.31 11.94
N PRO A 156 12.17 -20.68 12.85
CA PRO A 156 13.24 -21.34 13.57
C PRO A 156 12.72 -22.28 14.67
N ARG A 157 11.41 -22.44 14.83
CA ARG A 157 10.77 -23.24 15.89
C ARG A 157 10.21 -24.55 15.35
N GLY A 158 10.39 -25.62 16.12
CA GLY A 158 9.78 -26.92 15.89
C GLY A 158 9.06 -27.44 17.13
N GLN A 159 7.91 -28.11 16.94
CA GLN A 159 7.21 -28.77 18.04
C GLN A 159 7.74 -30.19 18.30
N VAL A 160 7.77 -30.56 19.57
CA VAL A 160 8.20 -31.87 20.07
C VAL A 160 7.16 -32.41 21.03
N GLY A 161 6.75 -33.67 20.86
CA GLY A 161 5.72 -34.29 21.70
C GLY A 161 6.08 -34.34 23.19
N ASN A 162 7.34 -34.65 23.51
CA ASN A 162 7.88 -34.62 24.87
C ASN A 162 9.37 -34.31 24.85
N ILE A 163 9.79 -33.17 25.42
CA ILE A 163 11.21 -32.79 25.41
C ILE A 163 12.12 -33.72 26.21
N LYS A 164 11.56 -34.49 27.17
CA LYS A 164 12.31 -35.53 27.91
C LYS A 164 12.57 -36.78 27.07
N SER A 165 11.84 -36.97 25.97
CA SER A 165 12.02 -38.07 25.03
C SER A 165 11.79 -37.57 23.59
N PRO A 166 12.71 -36.72 23.07
CA PRO A 166 12.49 -35.97 21.83
C PRO A 166 12.62 -36.82 20.55
N GLY A 167 12.85 -38.13 20.67
CA GLY A 167 13.20 -39.00 19.55
C GLY A 167 14.66 -38.83 19.10
N LYS A 168 15.15 -39.74 18.25
CA LYS A 168 16.57 -39.79 17.85
C LYS A 168 17.02 -38.54 17.09
N ALA A 169 16.21 -38.07 16.14
CA ALA A 169 16.57 -36.95 15.27
C ALA A 169 16.76 -35.63 16.05
N ILE A 170 15.80 -35.29 16.92
CA ILE A 170 15.84 -34.07 17.72
C ILE A 170 16.79 -34.23 18.91
N GLY A 171 16.87 -35.43 19.50
CA GLY A 171 17.82 -35.74 20.57
C GLY A 171 19.27 -35.44 20.17
N TRP A 172 19.70 -35.94 19.00
CA TRP A 172 21.05 -35.67 18.48
C TRP A 172 21.33 -34.17 18.30
N LEU A 173 20.35 -33.42 17.79
CA LEU A 173 20.48 -31.98 17.58
C LEU A 173 20.57 -31.20 18.90
N LEU A 174 19.82 -31.60 19.92
CA LEU A 174 19.89 -31.01 21.26
C LEU A 174 21.22 -31.33 21.95
N GLU A 175 21.69 -32.59 21.86
CA GLU A 175 22.97 -33.04 22.42
C GLU A 175 24.15 -32.25 21.83
N ASN A 176 24.10 -31.97 20.52
CA ASN A 176 25.14 -31.22 19.81
C ASN A 176 24.89 -29.69 19.78
N SER A 177 23.90 -29.19 20.54
CA SER A 177 23.54 -27.76 20.62
C SER A 177 23.16 -27.10 19.28
N PHE A 178 22.75 -27.89 18.28
CA PHE A 178 22.18 -27.39 17.02
C PHE A 178 20.72 -26.98 17.17
N LEU A 179 20.04 -27.49 18.21
CA LEU A 179 18.75 -26.98 18.69
C LEU A 179 18.87 -26.64 20.18
N THR A 180 18.03 -25.73 20.65
CA THR A 180 17.85 -25.43 22.07
C THR A 180 16.40 -25.61 22.49
N VAL A 181 16.20 -25.96 23.76
CA VAL A 181 14.87 -26.06 24.34
C VAL A 181 14.35 -24.67 24.65
N MET A 182 13.18 -24.32 24.11
CA MET A 182 12.51 -23.07 24.43
C MET A 182 11.49 -23.26 25.55
N ASP A 183 10.69 -24.33 25.46
CA ASP A 183 9.70 -24.72 26.46
C ASP A 183 9.47 -26.25 26.46
N SER A 184 8.47 -26.73 27.21
CA SER A 184 8.18 -28.17 27.35
C SER A 184 7.84 -28.91 26.05
N LYS A 185 7.45 -28.20 24.98
CA LYS A 185 7.00 -28.73 23.69
C LYS A 185 7.66 -28.06 22.48
N THR A 186 8.55 -27.09 22.68
CA THR A 186 9.15 -26.34 21.59
C THR A 186 10.68 -26.36 21.66
N VAL A 187 11.29 -26.67 20.53
CA VAL A 187 12.72 -26.48 20.27
C VAL A 187 12.91 -25.34 19.27
N VAL A 188 14.04 -24.65 19.36
CA VAL A 188 14.38 -23.54 18.48
C VAL A 188 15.78 -23.71 17.90
N LEU A 189 15.95 -23.33 16.63
CA LEU A 189 17.21 -23.25 15.92
C LEU A 189 17.93 -21.96 16.31
N PRO A 190 19.08 -22.03 17.01
CA PRO A 190 19.82 -20.82 17.37
C PRO A 190 20.31 -20.06 16.14
N ARG A 191 20.40 -18.74 16.25
CA ARG A 191 20.80 -17.82 15.16
C ARG A 191 22.08 -18.23 14.47
N GLU A 192 23.10 -18.58 15.23
CA GLU A 192 24.42 -18.95 14.70
C GLU A 192 24.35 -20.22 13.87
N VAL A 193 23.48 -21.17 14.25
CA VAL A 193 23.23 -22.39 13.48
C VAL A 193 22.50 -22.04 12.19
N GLY A 194 21.42 -21.24 12.27
CA GLY A 194 20.69 -20.77 11.09
C GLY A 194 21.62 -20.04 10.11
N MET A 195 22.41 -19.09 10.59
CA MET A 195 23.39 -18.36 9.77
C MET A 195 24.43 -19.29 9.15
N HIS A 196 24.92 -20.29 9.87
CA HIS A 196 25.86 -21.27 9.32
C HIS A 196 25.24 -22.09 8.19
N LEU A 197 24.00 -22.59 8.38
CA LEU A 197 23.27 -23.35 7.36
C LEU A 197 22.91 -22.50 6.13
N ARG A 198 22.76 -21.19 6.32
CA ARG A 198 22.55 -20.21 5.24
C ARG A 198 23.85 -19.68 4.62
N ALA A 199 25.00 -20.33 4.87
CA ALA A 199 26.32 -19.90 4.39
C ALA A 199 26.67 -18.44 4.75
N GLY A 200 26.23 -17.99 5.92
CA GLY A 200 26.46 -16.64 6.43
C GLY A 200 25.50 -15.58 5.91
N LYS A 201 24.46 -15.93 5.13
CA LYS A 201 23.49 -14.98 4.59
C LYS A 201 22.20 -14.91 5.40
N VAL A 202 21.63 -13.71 5.53
CA VAL A 202 20.34 -13.52 6.24
C VAL A 202 19.17 -13.97 5.37
N TYR A 203 19.16 -13.57 4.10
CA TYR A 203 18.15 -13.97 3.11
C TYR A 203 18.73 -14.92 2.06
N LYS A 204 17.87 -15.75 1.46
CA LYS A 204 18.26 -16.65 0.37
C LYS A 204 18.61 -15.87 -0.88
N GLU A 205 17.76 -14.90 -1.19
CA GLU A 205 17.87 -13.95 -2.28
C GLU A 205 17.41 -12.59 -1.75
N TYR A 206 18.13 -11.55 -2.14
CA TYR A 206 17.74 -10.17 -1.88
C TYR A 206 17.09 -9.59 -3.13
N SER A 207 16.23 -8.59 -2.94
CA SER A 207 15.53 -7.93 -4.05
C SER A 207 16.02 -6.48 -4.18
N PRO A 208 17.24 -6.22 -4.69
CA PRO A 208 17.81 -4.86 -4.72
C PRO A 208 16.99 -3.88 -5.57
N GLU A 209 16.27 -4.40 -6.57
CA GLU A 209 15.44 -3.62 -7.49
C GLU A 209 14.04 -4.23 -7.60
N ALA A 210 13.06 -3.39 -7.95
CA ALA A 210 11.74 -3.85 -8.34
C ALA A 210 11.83 -4.64 -9.66
N LYS A 211 10.82 -5.47 -9.93
CA LYS A 211 10.69 -6.07 -11.26
C LYS A 211 10.47 -4.99 -12.32
N ASN A 212 10.91 -5.25 -13.53
CA ASN A 212 10.59 -4.39 -14.66
C ASN A 212 9.09 -4.38 -14.92
N PHE A 213 8.56 -3.20 -15.22
CA PHE A 213 7.17 -3.04 -15.60
C PHE A 213 6.90 -3.77 -16.93
N SER A 214 5.82 -4.54 -16.98
CA SER A 214 5.34 -5.22 -18.18
C SER A 214 3.88 -4.87 -18.43
N GLY A 215 3.51 -4.82 -19.72
CA GLY A 215 2.16 -4.46 -20.12
C GLY A 215 1.97 -4.54 -21.63
N THR A 216 0.75 -4.29 -22.06
CA THR A 216 0.38 -4.21 -23.48
C THR A 216 0.50 -2.76 -23.95
N ASN A 217 1.17 -2.52 -25.07
CA ASN A 217 1.29 -1.19 -25.63
C ASN A 217 -0.06 -0.67 -26.14
N ARG A 218 -0.40 0.57 -25.77
CA ARG A 218 -1.63 1.29 -26.14
C ARG A 218 -1.25 2.60 -26.80
N LYS A 219 -1.90 2.96 -27.90
CA LYS A 219 -1.70 4.28 -28.51
C LYS A 219 -2.31 5.34 -27.60
N GLN A 220 -1.55 6.37 -27.23
CA GLN A 220 -2.04 7.41 -26.33
C GLN A 220 -3.36 8.04 -26.80
N LYS A 221 -3.53 8.27 -28.10
CA LYS A 221 -4.78 8.79 -28.67
C LYS A 221 -6.01 7.91 -28.37
N ASP A 222 -5.85 6.59 -28.37
CA ASP A 222 -6.94 5.65 -28.11
C ASP A 222 -7.21 5.52 -26.60
N VAL A 223 -6.17 5.67 -25.78
CA VAL A 223 -6.25 5.79 -24.32
C VAL A 223 -7.05 7.04 -23.94
N ASP A 224 -6.66 8.21 -24.46
CA ASP A 224 -7.31 9.49 -24.14
C ASP A 224 -8.77 9.52 -24.59
N ARG A 225 -9.08 8.90 -25.75
CA ARG A 225 -10.46 8.77 -26.22
C ARG A 225 -11.32 7.91 -25.29
N ALA A 226 -10.78 6.78 -24.82
CA ALA A 226 -11.48 5.93 -23.86
C ALA A 226 -11.67 6.66 -22.52
N ALA A 227 -10.63 7.35 -22.04
CA ALA A 227 -10.67 8.16 -20.84
C ALA A 227 -11.77 9.23 -20.88
N ILE A 228 -11.87 10.02 -21.95
CA ILE A 228 -12.94 11.04 -22.09
C ILE A 228 -14.34 10.43 -22.10
N ALA A 229 -14.51 9.26 -22.74
CA ALA A 229 -15.78 8.55 -22.68
C ALA A 229 -16.11 8.13 -21.24
N ASN A 230 -15.12 7.68 -20.47
CA ASN A 230 -15.30 7.31 -19.06
C ASN A 230 -15.59 8.53 -18.18
N ILE A 231 -14.90 9.67 -18.37
CA ILE A 231 -15.21 10.93 -17.66
C ILE A 231 -16.67 11.33 -17.92
N SER A 232 -17.09 11.32 -19.18
CA SER A 232 -18.47 11.66 -19.56
C SER A 232 -19.49 10.73 -18.90
N ASN A 233 -19.22 9.42 -18.91
CA ASN A 233 -20.08 8.43 -18.27
C ASN A 233 -20.14 8.59 -16.76
N PHE A 234 -19.01 8.84 -16.10
CA PHE A 234 -18.94 9.04 -14.66
C PHE A 234 -19.76 10.25 -14.21
N LEU A 235 -19.60 11.40 -14.87
CA LEU A 235 -20.38 12.59 -14.58
C LEU A 235 -21.89 12.35 -14.78
N ARG A 236 -22.25 11.65 -15.86
CA ARG A 236 -23.64 11.22 -16.09
C ARG A 236 -24.15 10.31 -14.97
N TRP A 237 -23.38 9.31 -14.52
CA TRP A 237 -23.80 8.45 -13.41
C TRP A 237 -24.00 9.24 -12.11
N CYS A 238 -23.15 10.22 -11.81
CA CYS A 238 -23.29 11.10 -10.65
C CYS A 238 -24.58 11.93 -10.70
N GLU A 239 -24.91 12.48 -11.86
CA GLU A 239 -26.11 13.29 -12.09
C GLU A 239 -27.38 12.44 -12.01
N GLU A 240 -27.44 11.35 -12.79
CA GLU A 240 -28.60 10.47 -12.84
C GLU A 240 -28.88 9.79 -11.50
N LEU A 241 -27.84 9.37 -10.75
CA LEU A 241 -28.03 8.77 -9.44
C LEU A 241 -28.63 9.78 -8.45
N SER A 242 -28.13 11.02 -8.46
CA SER A 242 -28.61 12.09 -7.59
C SER A 242 -30.06 12.44 -7.91
N HIS A 243 -30.43 12.57 -9.18
CA HIS A 243 -31.83 12.82 -9.57
C HIS A 243 -32.75 11.67 -9.20
N ASN A 244 -32.36 10.43 -9.49
CA ASN A 244 -33.13 9.25 -9.10
C ASN A 244 -33.33 9.16 -7.58
N TRP A 245 -32.33 9.50 -6.77
CA TRP A 245 -32.47 9.50 -5.30
C TRP A 245 -33.22 10.73 -4.77
N SER A 246 -33.31 11.82 -5.53
CA SER A 246 -34.24 12.92 -5.22
C SER A 246 -35.69 12.49 -5.39
N ASP A 247 -35.99 11.70 -6.43
CA ASP A 247 -37.35 11.25 -6.74
C ASP A 247 -37.76 10.02 -5.91
N GLU A 248 -36.86 9.06 -5.75
CA GLU A 248 -37.07 7.80 -5.03
C GLU A 248 -35.98 7.55 -3.97
N PRO A 249 -35.92 8.38 -2.90
CA PRO A 249 -34.85 8.30 -1.91
C PRO A 249 -34.75 6.91 -1.26
N PRO A 250 -33.57 6.28 -1.28
CA PRO A 250 -33.29 5.12 -0.45
C PRO A 250 -33.40 5.45 1.03
N VAL A 251 -33.71 4.44 1.85
CA VAL A 251 -33.64 4.55 3.31
C VAL A 251 -32.39 3.85 3.80
N ALA A 252 -31.59 4.54 4.60
CA ALA A 252 -30.39 4.02 5.21
C ALA A 252 -30.71 2.86 6.17
N LEU A 253 -29.81 1.88 6.22
CA LEU A 253 -29.89 0.78 7.16
C LEU A 253 -29.68 1.29 8.58
N ARG A 254 -30.29 0.63 9.57
CA ARG A 254 -30.03 0.90 11.00
C ARG A 254 -28.55 0.75 11.38
N SER A 255 -27.81 -0.09 10.66
CA SER A 255 -26.36 -0.27 10.82
C SER A 255 -25.53 0.81 10.13
N GLY A 256 -26.17 1.78 9.47
CA GLY A 256 -25.57 2.73 8.55
C GLY A 256 -25.46 2.16 7.13
N GLY A 257 -25.52 3.06 6.15
CA GLY A 257 -25.29 2.77 4.74
C GLY A 257 -26.54 2.39 3.93
N LEU A 258 -26.35 2.12 2.65
CA LEU A 258 -27.38 1.77 1.67
C LEU A 258 -27.70 0.26 1.68
N GLY A 259 -28.98 -0.09 1.66
CA GLY A 259 -29.43 -1.47 1.60
C GLY A 259 -29.22 -2.13 0.24
N ILE A 260 -28.99 -3.46 0.22
CA ILE A 260 -28.76 -4.22 -1.02
C ILE A 260 -29.90 -4.12 -2.04
N ARG A 261 -31.15 -3.94 -1.57
CA ARG A 261 -32.31 -3.79 -2.45
C ARG A 261 -32.26 -2.46 -3.21
N ASP A 262 -31.94 -1.38 -2.52
CA ASP A 262 -31.82 -0.05 -3.12
C ASP A 262 -30.56 0.09 -3.96
N LEU A 263 -29.47 -0.56 -3.56
CA LEU A 263 -28.26 -0.69 -4.38
C LEU A 263 -28.56 -1.36 -5.71
N LYS A 264 -29.25 -2.51 -5.68
CA LYS A 264 -29.65 -3.23 -6.90
C LYS A 264 -30.62 -2.42 -7.77
N ARG A 265 -31.63 -1.78 -7.17
CA ARG A 265 -32.55 -0.89 -7.89
C ARG A 265 -31.80 0.25 -8.59
N SER A 266 -30.84 0.85 -7.91
CA SER A 266 -30.00 1.93 -8.47
C SER A 266 -29.07 1.41 -9.58
N ALA A 267 -28.55 0.20 -9.45
CA ALA A 267 -27.73 -0.47 -10.47
C ALA A 267 -28.55 -0.74 -11.75
N ASP A 268 -29.76 -1.28 -11.59
CA ASP A 268 -30.70 -1.52 -12.69
C ASP A 268 -31.09 -0.19 -13.39
N HIS A 269 -31.32 0.88 -12.62
CA HIS A 269 -31.64 2.21 -13.15
C HIS A 269 -30.48 2.83 -13.97
N LEU A 270 -29.26 2.79 -13.44
CA LEU A 270 -28.08 3.34 -14.11
C LEU A 270 -27.56 2.46 -15.26
N GLY A 271 -27.97 1.18 -15.32
CA GLY A 271 -27.48 0.21 -16.29
C GLY A 271 -26.03 -0.21 -16.03
N VAL A 272 -25.61 -0.25 -14.76
CA VAL A 272 -24.26 -0.64 -14.32
C VAL A 272 -24.34 -1.70 -13.23
N ASP A 273 -23.20 -2.27 -12.84
CA ASP A 273 -23.16 -3.21 -11.72
C ASP A 273 -23.26 -2.51 -10.34
N GLU A 274 -23.62 -3.30 -9.33
CA GLU A 274 -23.77 -2.83 -7.94
C GLU A 274 -22.47 -2.22 -7.37
N ASN A 275 -21.29 -2.68 -7.82
CA ASN A 275 -20.00 -2.14 -7.38
C ASN A 275 -19.78 -0.72 -7.92
N CYS A 276 -20.15 -0.48 -9.16
CA CYS A 276 -20.09 0.82 -9.80
C CYS A 276 -21.04 1.81 -9.12
N VAL A 277 -22.28 1.40 -8.79
CA VAL A 277 -23.20 2.27 -8.03
C VAL A 277 -22.67 2.59 -6.65
N ALA A 278 -22.15 1.59 -5.94
CA ALA A 278 -21.52 1.81 -4.64
C ALA A 278 -20.39 2.83 -4.74
N PHE A 279 -19.52 2.71 -5.75
CA PHE A 279 -18.44 3.65 -6.02
C PHE A 279 -18.96 5.08 -6.29
N VAL A 280 -19.93 5.24 -7.18
CA VAL A 280 -20.51 6.56 -7.51
C VAL A 280 -21.14 7.20 -6.27
N ALA A 281 -21.94 6.45 -5.52
CA ALA A 281 -22.55 6.92 -4.28
C ALA A 281 -21.50 7.34 -3.25
N GLU A 282 -20.43 6.56 -3.07
CA GLU A 282 -19.34 6.88 -2.14
C GLU A 282 -18.66 8.20 -2.48
N VAL A 283 -18.39 8.45 -3.75
CA VAL A 283 -17.74 9.69 -4.21
C VAL A 283 -18.67 10.90 -4.06
N LEU A 284 -19.96 10.75 -4.37
CA LEU A 284 -20.97 11.79 -4.12
C LEU A 284 -21.09 12.11 -2.62
N TYR A 285 -21.07 11.09 -1.76
CA TYR A 285 -21.15 11.23 -0.31
C TYR A 285 -19.92 11.95 0.25
N LEU A 286 -18.73 11.60 -0.23
CA LEU A 286 -17.48 12.31 0.12
C LEU A 286 -17.52 13.78 -0.29
N GLY A 287 -18.17 14.10 -1.41
CA GLY A 287 -18.37 15.47 -1.87
C GLY A 287 -19.44 16.24 -1.10
N GLY A 288 -20.15 15.59 -0.17
CA GLY A 288 -21.33 16.15 0.47
C GLY A 288 -22.45 16.45 -0.51
N LEU A 289 -22.42 15.85 -1.72
CA LEU A 289 -23.44 16.03 -2.75
C LEU A 289 -24.69 15.22 -2.42
N ILE A 290 -24.53 14.12 -1.69
CA ILE A 290 -25.61 13.36 -1.06
C ILE A 290 -25.35 13.25 0.45
N VAL A 291 -26.41 13.06 1.23
CA VAL A 291 -26.34 12.88 2.68
C VAL A 291 -27.37 11.85 3.15
N VAL A 292 -27.13 11.25 4.32
CA VAL A 292 -28.20 10.57 5.09
C VAL A 292 -28.83 11.63 5.99
N ASP A 293 -30.08 11.98 5.75
CA ASP A 293 -30.80 13.01 6.49
C ASP A 293 -31.30 12.52 7.87
N THR A 294 -32.07 13.34 8.57
CA THR A 294 -32.58 13.01 9.91
C THR A 294 -33.67 11.95 9.93
N ASP A 295 -34.31 11.70 8.78
CA ASP A 295 -35.35 10.68 8.60
C ASP A 295 -34.77 9.39 7.98
N ASP A 296 -33.44 9.24 8.05
CA ASP A 296 -32.66 8.15 7.46
C ASP A 296 -32.78 8.07 5.92
N GLN A 297 -33.25 9.11 5.23
CA GLN A 297 -33.31 9.14 3.77
C GLN A 297 -31.97 9.55 3.17
N ILE A 298 -31.61 8.94 2.04
CA ILE A 298 -30.41 9.28 1.30
C ILE A 298 -30.79 10.19 0.13
N LEU A 299 -30.43 11.46 0.22
CA LEU A 299 -30.90 12.53 -0.66
C LEU A 299 -29.77 13.43 -1.14
N PRO A 300 -29.87 14.06 -2.32
CA PRO A 300 -28.99 15.15 -2.72
C PRO A 300 -29.06 16.34 -1.77
N THR A 301 -27.98 17.11 -1.69
CA THR A 301 -27.92 18.35 -0.90
C THR A 301 -27.84 19.58 -1.81
N ASN A 302 -27.99 20.78 -1.25
CA ASN A 302 -27.76 22.04 -2.00
C ASN A 302 -26.34 22.11 -2.62
N SER A 303 -25.38 21.34 -2.12
CA SER A 303 -24.04 21.26 -2.71
C SER A 303 -24.07 20.60 -4.09
N PHE A 304 -25.02 19.68 -4.34
CA PHE A 304 -25.24 19.07 -5.65
C PHE A 304 -25.65 20.13 -6.69
N ASP A 305 -26.57 21.02 -6.36
CA ASP A 305 -26.98 22.11 -7.27
C ASP A 305 -25.81 23.05 -7.60
N ILE A 306 -24.99 23.39 -6.59
CA ILE A 306 -23.79 24.20 -6.78
C ILE A 306 -22.78 23.46 -7.68
N TRP A 307 -22.58 22.16 -7.46
CA TRP A 307 -21.71 21.34 -8.29
C TRP A 307 -22.20 21.28 -9.74
N MET A 308 -23.52 21.16 -9.96
CA MET A 308 -24.16 21.21 -11.28
C MET A 308 -24.06 22.56 -11.99
N SER A 309 -23.61 23.64 -11.32
CA SER A 309 -23.35 24.93 -11.96
C SER A 309 -21.91 25.12 -12.47
N ARG A 310 -20.99 24.21 -12.09
CA ARG A 310 -19.57 24.25 -12.45
C ARG A 310 -19.30 23.69 -13.84
N SER A 311 -18.10 23.93 -14.38
CA SER A 311 -17.65 23.29 -15.62
C SER A 311 -17.53 21.77 -15.46
N LEU A 312 -17.50 21.02 -16.56
CA LEU A 312 -17.39 19.55 -16.49
C LEU A 312 -16.04 19.14 -15.92
N GLU A 313 -14.97 19.86 -16.27
CA GLU A 313 -13.64 19.66 -15.70
C GLU A 313 -13.59 19.92 -14.18
N GLU A 314 -14.23 21.00 -13.69
CA GLU A 314 -14.31 21.30 -12.25
C GLU A 314 -15.15 20.26 -11.49
N ARG A 315 -16.25 19.81 -12.09
CA ARG A 315 -17.09 18.74 -11.54
C ARG A 315 -16.31 17.44 -11.39
N TRP A 316 -15.59 17.05 -12.45
CA TRP A 316 -14.79 15.85 -12.47
C TRP A 316 -13.62 15.92 -11.48
N SER A 317 -12.78 16.95 -11.59
CA SER A 317 -11.56 17.08 -10.78
C SER A 317 -11.85 17.17 -9.27
N SER A 318 -12.95 17.83 -8.87
CA SER A 318 -13.36 17.90 -7.47
C SER A 318 -13.73 16.53 -6.89
N LEU A 319 -14.38 15.66 -7.66
CA LEU A 319 -14.73 14.30 -7.23
C LEU A 319 -13.53 13.35 -7.25
N VAL A 320 -12.69 13.41 -8.29
CA VAL A 320 -11.47 12.60 -8.40
C VAL A 320 -10.50 12.90 -7.26
N SER A 321 -10.37 14.18 -6.85
CA SER A 321 -9.54 14.58 -5.70
C SER A 321 -9.98 13.92 -4.41
N LEU A 322 -11.29 13.84 -4.16
CA LEU A 322 -11.84 13.18 -2.98
C LEU A 322 -11.57 11.67 -3.00
N TRP A 323 -11.72 11.03 -4.16
CA TRP A 323 -11.40 9.61 -4.32
C TRP A 323 -9.91 9.29 -4.10
N LEU A 324 -9.01 10.16 -4.55
CA LEU A 324 -7.57 9.93 -4.39
C LEU A 324 -7.15 9.98 -2.90
N GLU A 325 -7.79 10.84 -2.10
CA GLU A 325 -7.44 11.07 -0.70
C GLU A 325 -8.24 10.25 0.32
N THR A 326 -9.44 9.78 -0.04
CA THR A 326 -10.32 9.10 0.92
C THR A 326 -9.75 7.79 1.44
N SER A 327 -10.01 7.49 2.71
CA SER A 327 -9.73 6.19 3.34
C SER A 327 -10.78 5.12 3.02
N ARG A 328 -11.86 5.47 2.31
CA ARG A 328 -12.98 4.57 2.01
C ARG A 328 -12.68 3.70 0.77
N VAL A 329 -13.08 2.43 0.83
CA VAL A 329 -12.79 1.41 -0.21
C VAL A 329 -14.08 0.79 -0.75
N SER A 330 -14.68 1.41 -1.76
CA SER A 330 -15.91 0.94 -2.42
C SER A 330 -15.83 -0.49 -2.95
N GLY A 331 -14.65 -0.94 -3.41
CA GLY A 331 -14.45 -2.31 -3.89
C GLY A 331 -14.72 -3.42 -2.87
N LEU A 332 -14.86 -3.09 -1.58
CA LEU A 332 -15.30 -4.02 -0.54
C LEU A 332 -16.78 -4.39 -0.66
N VAL A 333 -17.61 -3.52 -1.25
CA VAL A 333 -19.02 -3.80 -1.49
C VAL A 333 -19.11 -4.98 -2.46
N GLY A 334 -19.90 -6.00 -2.12
CA GLY A 334 -20.02 -7.20 -2.94
C GLY A 334 -18.78 -8.11 -2.99
N LYS A 335 -17.77 -7.89 -2.13
CA LYS A 335 -16.59 -8.77 -2.05
C LYS A 335 -16.99 -10.20 -1.66
N ILE A 336 -16.58 -11.17 -2.47
CA ILE A 336 -16.86 -12.59 -2.25
C ILE A 336 -16.07 -13.09 -1.02
N GLY A 337 -16.73 -13.85 -0.15
CA GLY A 337 -16.11 -14.48 1.02
C GLY A 337 -16.05 -13.60 2.26
N GLU A 338 -16.47 -12.34 2.18
CA GLU A 338 -16.66 -11.45 3.33
C GLU A 338 -18.15 -11.27 3.65
N LYS A 339 -18.45 -10.80 4.87
CA LYS A 339 -19.81 -10.34 5.21
C LYS A 339 -20.16 -9.17 4.29
N ASN A 340 -21.42 -9.08 3.86
CA ASN A 340 -21.86 -7.96 3.02
C ASN A 340 -21.60 -6.62 3.71
N ILE A 341 -20.74 -5.79 3.11
CA ILE A 341 -20.44 -4.43 3.56
C ILE A 341 -21.35 -3.45 2.80
N ALA A 342 -22.11 -2.66 3.53
CA ALA A 342 -23.01 -1.68 2.93
C ALA A 342 -22.24 -0.46 2.40
N PRO A 343 -22.55 0.02 1.16
CA PRO A 343 -22.11 1.34 0.72
C PRO A 343 -22.61 2.42 1.69
N LEU A 344 -21.91 3.55 1.78
CA LEU A 344 -22.18 4.66 2.69
C LEU A 344 -22.05 4.31 4.18
N GLY A 345 -21.66 3.08 4.51
CA GLY A 345 -21.45 2.60 5.87
C GLY A 345 -20.03 2.89 6.41
N PRO A 346 -19.82 2.79 7.73
CA PRO A 346 -18.50 3.00 8.34
C PRO A 346 -17.50 1.86 8.05
N GLU A 347 -17.99 0.67 7.67
CA GLU A 347 -17.18 -0.54 7.46
C GLU A 347 -16.27 -0.47 6.21
N LEU A 348 -16.35 0.60 5.41
CA LEU A 348 -15.53 0.82 4.21
C LEU A 348 -14.16 1.45 4.49
N ASP A 349 -13.90 1.94 5.70
CA ASP A 349 -12.65 2.61 6.04
C ASP A 349 -11.46 1.65 6.09
N ARG A 350 -10.38 1.94 5.36
CA ARG A 350 -9.12 1.19 5.38
C ARG A 350 -7.95 2.16 5.42
N ALA A 351 -7.27 2.20 6.56
CA ALA A 351 -6.07 2.98 6.73
C ALA A 351 -5.01 2.60 5.67
N GLY A 352 -4.66 3.54 4.78
CA GLY A 352 -3.59 3.38 3.80
C GLY A 352 -4.03 3.15 2.35
N ILE A 353 -5.33 3.02 2.05
CA ILE A 353 -5.77 2.90 0.65
C ILE A 353 -5.36 4.11 -0.20
N ALA A 354 -5.42 5.33 0.35
CA ALA A 354 -5.01 6.54 -0.37
C ALA A 354 -3.55 6.47 -0.83
N SER A 355 -2.64 5.99 0.02
CA SER A 355 -1.24 5.76 -0.36
C SER A 355 -1.10 4.68 -1.43
N MET A 356 -1.90 3.61 -1.35
CA MET A 356 -1.94 2.54 -2.36
C MET A 356 -2.44 3.05 -3.72
N ARG A 357 -3.46 3.91 -3.75
CA ARG A 357 -3.95 4.55 -4.98
C ARG A 357 -2.85 5.38 -5.62
N LYS A 358 -2.24 6.28 -4.83
CA LYS A 358 -1.16 7.16 -5.29
C LYS A 358 0.03 6.38 -5.84
N ILE A 359 0.51 5.34 -5.15
CA ILE A 359 1.66 4.56 -5.64
C ILE A 359 1.32 3.78 -6.91
N THR A 360 0.10 3.23 -7.00
CA THR A 360 -0.38 2.53 -8.21
C THR A 360 -0.39 3.48 -9.40
N LEU A 361 -1.02 4.65 -9.26
CA LEU A 361 -1.13 5.64 -10.33
C LEU A 361 0.21 6.26 -10.70
N ASN A 362 1.08 6.54 -9.73
CA ASN A 362 2.45 7.02 -9.98
C ASN A 362 3.30 5.98 -10.72
N THR A 363 3.07 4.69 -10.45
CA THR A 363 3.74 3.62 -11.22
C THR A 363 3.29 3.62 -12.67
N LEU A 364 2.00 3.87 -12.96
CA LEU A 364 1.52 4.06 -14.34
C LEU A 364 2.07 5.35 -14.97
N ALA A 365 2.18 6.43 -14.21
CA ALA A 365 2.73 7.72 -14.69
C ALA A 365 4.20 7.62 -15.12
N GLN A 366 4.95 6.68 -14.55
CA GLN A 366 6.32 6.36 -14.95
C GLN A 366 6.40 5.44 -16.17
N ASN A 367 5.27 4.85 -16.60
CA ASN A 367 5.18 3.83 -17.64
C ASN A 367 4.00 4.14 -18.58
N LEU A 368 4.04 5.31 -19.21
CA LEU A 368 3.00 5.78 -20.14
C LEU A 368 2.83 4.83 -21.34
N GLU A 369 1.68 4.90 -21.99
CA GLU A 369 1.30 4.06 -23.14
C GLU A 369 1.25 2.55 -22.85
N LEU A 370 1.32 2.13 -21.58
CA LEU A 370 1.28 0.72 -21.21
C LEU A 370 0.07 0.38 -20.33
N ASP A 371 -0.71 -0.61 -20.77
CA ASP A 371 -1.75 -1.29 -20.00
C ASP A 371 -1.08 -2.40 -19.16
N PRO A 372 -1.03 -2.28 -17.82
CA PRO A 372 -0.20 -3.12 -16.96
C PRO A 372 -0.62 -4.59 -16.97
N GLU A 373 0.36 -5.48 -17.00
CA GLU A 373 0.14 -6.85 -16.54
C GLU A 373 -0.08 -6.82 -15.02
N ILE A 374 -1.30 -7.16 -14.58
CA ILE A 374 -1.73 -7.03 -13.17
C ILE A 374 -0.74 -7.68 -12.20
N LYS A 375 -0.27 -8.88 -12.50
CA LYS A 375 0.67 -9.60 -11.62
C LYS A 375 2.00 -8.86 -11.48
N THR A 376 2.53 -8.33 -12.58
CA THR A 376 3.80 -7.60 -12.56
C THR A 376 3.66 -6.29 -11.79
N LEU A 377 2.56 -5.56 -11.97
CA LEU A 377 2.26 -4.36 -11.19
C LEU A 377 2.13 -4.67 -9.69
N GLN A 378 1.44 -5.75 -9.33
CA GLN A 378 1.34 -6.21 -7.94
C GLN A 378 2.71 -6.53 -7.34
N GLU A 379 3.61 -7.18 -8.10
CA GLU A 379 4.97 -7.49 -7.64
C GLU A 379 5.83 -6.22 -7.46
N ILE A 380 5.68 -5.22 -8.32
CA ILE A 380 6.35 -3.91 -8.20
C ILE A 380 5.86 -3.19 -6.93
N ILE A 381 4.55 -3.12 -6.71
CA ILE A 381 3.98 -2.44 -5.55
C ILE A 381 4.28 -3.19 -4.26
N ALA A 382 4.26 -4.53 -4.28
CA ALA A 382 4.70 -5.36 -3.14
C ALA A 382 6.18 -5.12 -2.80
N TRP A 383 7.01 -4.82 -3.80
CA TRP A 383 8.39 -4.41 -3.58
C TRP A 383 8.48 -2.98 -3.02
N GLN A 384 7.70 -2.02 -3.51
CA GLN A 384 7.76 -0.63 -3.06
C GLN A 384 7.17 -0.41 -1.66
N MET A 385 6.08 -1.10 -1.31
CA MET A 385 5.35 -0.91 -0.05
C MET A 385 4.98 -2.27 0.61
N PRO A 386 5.96 -3.11 0.97
CA PRO A 386 5.72 -4.47 1.44
C PRO A 386 4.80 -4.56 2.67
N GLN A 387 4.84 -3.58 3.58
CA GLN A 387 4.04 -3.57 4.81
C GLN A 387 2.56 -3.21 4.57
N ARG A 388 2.25 -2.53 3.46
CA ARG A 388 0.90 -2.05 3.13
C ARG A 388 0.29 -2.76 1.92
N PHE A 389 1.03 -3.68 1.31
CA PHE A 389 0.62 -4.38 0.10
C PHE A 389 -0.73 -5.07 0.27
N ASN A 390 -1.62 -4.84 -0.70
CA ASN A 390 -2.86 -5.57 -0.86
C ASN A 390 -3.17 -5.66 -2.37
N ALA A 391 -3.22 -6.88 -2.90
CA ALA A 391 -3.43 -7.15 -4.32
C ALA A 391 -4.79 -6.64 -4.82
N GLU A 392 -5.86 -6.85 -4.04
CA GLU A 392 -7.22 -6.45 -4.40
C GLU A 392 -7.35 -4.92 -4.46
N TYR A 393 -6.68 -4.20 -3.56
CA TYR A 393 -6.72 -2.74 -3.55
C TYR A 393 -6.11 -2.15 -4.82
N ILE A 394 -5.09 -2.79 -5.40
CA ILE A 394 -4.49 -2.39 -6.66
C ILE A 394 -5.48 -2.61 -7.80
N GLU A 395 -6.12 -3.78 -7.85
CA GLU A 395 -7.12 -4.11 -8.88
C GLU A 395 -8.33 -3.17 -8.83
N TRP A 396 -8.84 -2.88 -7.63
CA TRP A 396 -9.94 -1.93 -7.45
C TRP A 396 -9.52 -0.51 -7.81
N THR A 397 -8.29 -0.09 -7.46
CA THR A 397 -7.75 1.21 -7.86
C THR A 397 -7.74 1.36 -9.37
N LEU A 398 -7.27 0.35 -10.11
CA LEU A 398 -7.22 0.40 -11.58
C LEU A 398 -8.61 0.49 -12.19
N ARG A 399 -9.56 -0.31 -11.68
CA ARG A 399 -10.96 -0.26 -12.15
C ARG A 399 -11.61 1.09 -11.87
N GLU A 400 -11.44 1.62 -10.66
CA GLU A 400 -11.97 2.92 -10.25
C GLU A 400 -11.30 4.07 -11.04
N ALA A 401 -10.00 3.97 -11.31
CA ALA A 401 -9.27 4.92 -12.16
C ALA A 401 -9.78 4.91 -13.61
N GLU A 402 -10.13 3.73 -14.15
CA GLU A 402 -10.74 3.59 -15.46
C GLU A 402 -12.13 4.22 -15.49
N TRP A 403 -12.99 3.98 -14.49
CA TRP A 403 -14.29 4.63 -14.36
C TRP A 403 -14.17 6.16 -14.28
N LEU A 404 -13.19 6.66 -13.54
CA LEU A 404 -12.91 8.10 -13.44
C LEU A 404 -12.24 8.67 -14.69
N GLY A 405 -11.81 7.86 -15.66
CA GLY A 405 -11.07 8.32 -16.83
C GLY A 405 -9.65 8.83 -16.55
N LEU A 406 -9.09 8.52 -15.37
CA LEU A 406 -7.65 8.67 -15.11
C LEU A 406 -6.84 7.72 -16.00
N THR A 407 -7.41 6.55 -16.31
CA THR A 407 -6.89 5.61 -17.30
C THR A 407 -7.90 5.41 -18.43
N GLY A 408 -7.40 4.93 -19.56
CA GLY A 408 -8.21 4.47 -20.69
C GLY A 408 -7.57 3.26 -21.36
N GLN A 409 -8.33 2.19 -21.58
CA GLN A 409 -7.78 0.89 -22.00
C GLN A 409 -6.66 0.39 -21.07
N GLY A 410 -6.74 0.69 -19.77
CA GLY A 410 -5.79 0.27 -18.75
C GLY A 410 -4.51 1.11 -18.64
N ALA A 411 -4.21 1.99 -19.60
CA ALA A 411 -3.04 2.88 -19.54
C ALA A 411 -3.41 4.27 -19.02
N LEU A 412 -2.45 5.01 -18.45
CA LEU A 412 -2.69 6.36 -17.94
C LEU A 412 -3.02 7.35 -19.08
N SER A 413 -4.11 8.10 -18.92
CA SER A 413 -4.52 9.14 -19.87
C SER A 413 -3.75 10.44 -19.66
N GLN A 414 -3.75 11.33 -20.66
CA GLN A 414 -3.18 12.68 -20.50
C GLN A 414 -3.90 13.47 -19.39
N PHE A 415 -5.21 13.29 -19.22
CA PHE A 415 -5.99 13.92 -18.16
C PHE A 415 -5.58 13.40 -16.78
N GLY A 416 -5.37 12.09 -16.66
CA GLY A 416 -4.87 11.47 -15.44
C GLY A 416 -3.45 11.93 -15.10
N GLN A 417 -2.58 12.04 -16.11
CA GLN A 417 -1.23 12.58 -15.93
C GLN A 417 -1.26 14.05 -15.49
N ALA A 418 -2.06 14.89 -16.14
CA ALA A 418 -2.23 16.31 -15.79
C ALA A 418 -2.72 16.44 -14.34
N PHE A 419 -3.74 15.67 -13.97
CA PHE A 419 -4.29 15.62 -12.62
C PHE A 419 -3.25 15.23 -11.56
N LEU A 420 -2.50 14.13 -11.78
CA LEU A 420 -1.47 13.66 -10.84
C LEU A 420 -0.29 14.64 -10.70
N SER A 421 0.01 15.39 -11.76
CA SER A 421 1.06 16.41 -11.74
C SER A 421 0.64 17.72 -11.07
N GLY A 422 -0.66 17.89 -10.76
CA GLY A 422 -1.20 19.14 -10.23
C GLY A 422 -1.25 20.26 -11.28
N SER A 423 -1.44 19.91 -12.55
CA SER A 423 -1.61 20.90 -13.64
C SER A 423 -2.86 21.75 -13.40
N GLU A 424 -2.78 23.05 -13.70
CA GLU A 424 -3.93 23.95 -13.68
C GLU A 424 -4.90 23.67 -14.83
N ASP A 425 -4.37 23.26 -16.00
CA ASP A 425 -5.14 22.85 -17.16
C ASP A 425 -5.12 21.32 -17.24
N LEU A 426 -6.28 20.69 -17.04
CA LEU A 426 -6.41 19.23 -17.10
C LEU A 426 -6.72 18.76 -18.52
N GLY A 427 -7.12 19.66 -19.43
CA GLY A 427 -7.45 19.38 -20.83
C GLY A 427 -8.79 18.66 -21.04
N VAL A 428 -9.57 18.41 -19.97
CA VAL A 428 -10.82 17.66 -20.03
C VAL A 428 -11.89 18.45 -20.76
N GLU A 429 -12.04 19.74 -20.43
CA GLU A 429 -13.07 20.59 -21.03
C GLU A 429 -12.88 20.71 -22.56
N LEU A 430 -11.62 20.79 -23.02
CA LEU A 430 -11.28 20.87 -24.44
C LEU A 430 -11.52 19.56 -25.19
N ALA A 431 -11.42 18.42 -24.50
CA ALA A 431 -11.50 17.10 -25.10
C ALA A 431 -12.92 16.51 -25.07
N LEU A 432 -13.80 17.03 -24.20
CA LEU A 432 -15.21 16.67 -24.17
C LEU A 432 -15.94 17.13 -25.45
N PRO A 433 -16.90 16.34 -25.97
CA PRO A 433 -17.72 16.77 -27.10
C PRO A 433 -18.45 18.07 -26.75
N LYS A 434 -18.41 19.06 -27.65
CA LYS A 434 -19.16 20.30 -27.46
C LYS A 434 -20.65 19.98 -27.34
N PRO A 435 -21.37 20.66 -26.43
CA PRO A 435 -22.81 20.52 -26.38
C PRO A 435 -23.44 20.84 -27.73
N VAL A 436 -24.44 20.07 -28.11
CA VAL A 436 -25.17 20.25 -29.36
C VAL A 436 -26.61 20.68 -29.08
N ASP A 437 -27.09 21.58 -29.91
CA ASP A 437 -28.43 22.16 -29.87
C ASP A 437 -29.40 21.46 -30.84
N HIS A 438 -29.08 20.23 -31.27
CA HIS A 438 -29.88 19.49 -32.22
C HIS A 438 -29.78 17.97 -32.04
N ILE A 439 -30.88 17.29 -32.33
CA ILE A 439 -30.95 15.83 -32.47
C ILE A 439 -31.06 15.45 -33.95
N LEU A 440 -30.41 14.37 -34.33
CA LEU A 440 -30.50 13.78 -35.66
C LEU A 440 -31.58 12.69 -35.64
N ILE A 441 -32.64 12.85 -36.42
CA ILE A 441 -33.65 11.82 -36.62
C ILE A 441 -33.22 10.92 -37.77
N GLN A 442 -33.05 9.63 -37.50
CA GLN A 442 -32.72 8.62 -38.50
C GLN A 442 -33.98 8.13 -39.23
N ALA A 443 -33.78 7.42 -40.34
CA ALA A 443 -34.86 6.90 -41.18
C ALA A 443 -35.76 5.86 -40.49
N ASP A 444 -35.31 5.28 -39.37
CA ASP A 444 -36.06 4.35 -38.52
C ASP A 444 -36.76 5.05 -37.34
N ASN A 445 -36.83 6.38 -37.35
CA ASN A 445 -37.35 7.24 -36.28
C ASN A 445 -36.56 7.17 -34.96
N SER A 446 -35.33 6.64 -34.97
CA SER A 446 -34.43 6.81 -33.83
C SER A 446 -33.84 8.23 -33.80
N ALA A 447 -33.70 8.81 -32.60
CA ALA A 447 -33.08 10.11 -32.40
C ALA A 447 -31.66 9.93 -31.83
N ILE A 448 -30.67 10.60 -32.42
CA ILE A 448 -29.27 10.58 -31.97
C ILE A 448 -28.80 12.00 -31.69
N ALA A 449 -28.30 12.25 -30.49
CA ALA A 449 -27.56 13.47 -30.16
C ALA A 449 -26.06 13.23 -30.40
N PRO A 450 -25.39 13.99 -31.30
CA PRO A 450 -23.96 13.83 -31.59
C PRO A 450 -23.03 14.32 -30.47
N GLY A 451 -23.58 14.91 -29.41
CA GLY A 451 -22.91 15.37 -28.20
C GLY A 451 -23.95 15.56 -27.07
N PRO A 452 -23.52 15.96 -25.85
CA PRO A 452 -24.46 16.29 -24.78
C PRO A 452 -25.40 17.44 -25.22
N LEU A 453 -26.69 17.34 -24.94
CA LEU A 453 -27.66 18.35 -25.35
C LEU A 453 -27.53 19.62 -24.50
N THR A 454 -27.76 20.79 -25.09
CA THR A 454 -27.91 22.03 -24.32
C THR A 454 -29.10 21.94 -23.36
N VAL A 455 -29.03 22.63 -22.21
CA VAL A 455 -30.07 22.63 -21.16
C VAL A 455 -31.47 22.99 -21.69
N GLU A 456 -31.57 23.81 -22.75
CA GLU A 456 -32.83 24.18 -23.41
C GLU A 456 -33.49 23.05 -24.22
N LEU A 457 -32.75 21.97 -24.53
CA LEU A 457 -33.22 20.78 -25.27
C LEU A 457 -33.32 19.53 -24.39
N ALA A 458 -32.65 19.51 -23.25
CA ALA A 458 -32.67 18.40 -22.30
C ALA A 458 -33.89 18.43 -21.35
N ASN A 459 -34.43 19.64 -21.12
CA ASN A 459 -35.70 19.89 -20.42
C ASN A 459 -36.86 20.03 -21.41
#